data_AF-A0A382MFH3-F1
#
_entry.id   AF-A0A382MFH3-F1
#
_cell.length_a   1.000
_cell.length_b   1.000
_cell.length_c   1.000
_cell.angle_alpha   90.00
_cell.angle_beta   90.00
_cell.angle_gamma   90.00
#
_symmetry.space_group_name_H-M   'P 1'
#
loop_
_entity.id
_entity.type
_entity.pdbx_description
1 polymer ?
#
loop_
_entity_poly.entity_id
_entity_poly.type
_entity_poly.pdbx_seq_one_letter_code
_entity_poly.pdbx_strand_id
1 'polypeptide(L)'
;AQLTMAQRVPLAGAVIVSTPQDIALLDARKGLGMFQKVNVPVLGFIENMSYFLCPKCSERTEIFSHGGAQKWAKKLDVDFLGELPLDMDIRLGCDNGTPITISAPDGPHSKTFSEIADSIASKVQKNRTLNSPPIIETLD
;
A
#
# COMPACT_ATOMS: atom_id res chain seq x y z
N ALA A 1 3.86 -12.94 -13.62
CA ALA A 1 3.84 -13.37 -12.21
C ALA A 1 2.59 -12.88 -11.47
N GLN A 2 2.32 -11.56 -11.40
CA GLN A 2 1.18 -11.01 -10.63
C GLN A 2 -0.19 -11.52 -11.10
N LEU A 3 -0.43 -11.59 -12.42
CA LEU A 3 -1.70 -12.10 -12.98
C LEU A 3 -1.99 -13.56 -12.60
N THR A 4 -0.95 -14.41 -12.62
CA THR A 4 -1.07 -15.84 -12.34
C THR A 4 -1.43 -16.12 -10.88
N MET A 5 -0.94 -15.31 -9.92
CA MET A 5 -1.35 -15.46 -8.52
C MET A 5 -2.80 -15.02 -8.31
N ALA A 6 -3.20 -13.90 -8.93
CA ALA A 6 -4.56 -13.38 -8.83
C ALA A 6 -5.63 -14.33 -9.37
N GLN A 7 -5.26 -15.19 -10.33
CA GLN A 7 -6.15 -16.20 -10.91
C GLN A 7 -6.16 -17.54 -10.15
N ARG A 8 -5.20 -17.79 -9.25
CA ARG A 8 -5.03 -19.08 -8.58
C ARG A 8 -5.44 -19.08 -7.11
N VAL A 9 -5.54 -17.91 -6.49
CA VAL A 9 -5.82 -17.77 -5.06
C VAL A 9 -6.91 -16.72 -4.87
N PRO A 10 -7.92 -16.96 -4.01
CA PRO A 10 -8.87 -15.93 -3.65
C PRO A 10 -8.16 -14.78 -2.96
N LEU A 11 -8.10 -13.62 -3.63
CA LEU A 11 -7.49 -12.41 -3.09
C LEU A 11 -8.53 -11.52 -2.41
N ALA A 12 -8.24 -11.10 -1.18
CA ALA A 12 -9.09 -10.13 -0.47
C ALA A 12 -9.03 -8.71 -1.06
N GLY A 13 -7.96 -8.43 -1.82
CA GLY A 13 -7.74 -7.19 -2.54
C GLY A 13 -6.27 -6.95 -2.85
N ALA A 14 -5.98 -5.81 -3.44
CA ALA A 14 -4.63 -5.35 -3.77
C ALA A 14 -4.38 -3.95 -3.21
N VAL A 15 -3.15 -3.69 -2.77
CA VAL A 15 -2.67 -2.35 -2.40
C VAL A 15 -1.60 -1.94 -3.40
N ILE A 16 -1.69 -0.71 -3.89
CA ILE A 16 -0.72 -0.18 -4.86
C ILE A 16 0.27 0.71 -4.12
N VAL A 17 1.55 0.35 -4.17
CA VAL A 17 2.63 1.15 -3.58
C VAL A 17 3.43 1.77 -4.72
N SER A 18 3.64 3.09 -4.66
CA SER A 18 4.48 3.78 -5.65
C SER A 18 5.17 4.99 -5.03
N THR A 19 6.13 5.57 -5.74
CA THR A 19 6.80 6.81 -5.38
C THR A 19 6.11 8.00 -6.07
N PRO A 20 6.28 9.25 -5.59
CA PRO A 20 5.48 10.41 -6.06
C PRO A 20 5.71 10.82 -7.52
N GLN A 21 6.73 10.30 -8.21
CA GLN A 21 7.04 10.67 -9.59
C GLN A 21 6.03 10.11 -10.58
N ASP A 22 5.69 10.91 -11.60
CA ASP A 22 4.74 10.51 -12.64
C ASP A 22 5.12 9.20 -13.35
N ILE A 23 6.41 8.96 -13.60
CA ILE A 23 6.88 7.73 -14.26
C ILE A 23 6.53 6.49 -13.42
N ALA A 24 6.75 6.54 -12.10
CA ALA A 24 6.42 5.44 -11.20
C ALA A 24 4.89 5.22 -11.12
N LEU A 25 4.12 6.29 -11.25
CA LEU A 25 2.65 6.25 -11.21
C LEU A 25 2.03 5.69 -12.49
N LEU A 26 2.70 5.82 -13.64
CA LEU A 26 2.26 5.20 -14.90
C LEU A 26 2.23 3.67 -14.80
N ASP A 27 3.19 3.06 -14.11
CA ASP A 27 3.21 1.61 -13.89
C ASP A 27 2.20 1.18 -12.83
N ALA A 28 2.01 1.99 -11.79
CA ALA A 28 0.96 1.80 -10.79
C ALA A 28 -0.45 1.75 -11.43
N ARG A 29 -0.71 2.62 -12.42
CA ARG A 29 -1.96 2.61 -13.21
C ARG A 29 -2.15 1.31 -13.99
N LYS A 30 -1.09 0.77 -14.62
CA LYS A 30 -1.18 -0.51 -15.32
C LYS A 30 -1.53 -1.65 -14.35
N GLY A 31 -0.92 -1.64 -13.16
CA GLY A 31 -1.24 -2.57 -12.08
C GLY A 31 -2.71 -2.51 -11.66
N LEU A 32 -3.26 -1.32 -11.45
CA LEU A 32 -4.69 -1.12 -11.17
C LEU A 32 -5.57 -1.75 -12.26
N GLY A 33 -5.30 -1.43 -13.53
CA GLY A 33 -6.09 -1.96 -14.65
C GLY A 33 -5.98 -3.49 -14.77
N MET A 34 -4.85 -4.08 -14.38
CA MET A 34 -4.70 -5.53 -14.30
C MET A 34 -5.61 -6.12 -13.23
N PHE A 35 -5.61 -5.59 -11.99
CA PHE A 35 -6.43 -6.10 -10.89
C PHE A 35 -7.93 -5.96 -11.18
N GLN A 36 -8.35 -4.85 -11.78
CA GLN A 36 -9.75 -4.67 -12.22
C GLN A 36 -10.18 -5.73 -13.23
N LYS A 37 -9.33 -6.09 -14.20
CA LYS A 37 -9.64 -7.13 -15.20
C LYS A 37 -9.83 -8.53 -14.60
N VAL A 38 -9.22 -8.81 -13.46
CA VAL A 38 -9.35 -10.09 -12.75
C VAL A 38 -10.27 -9.99 -11.53
N ASN A 39 -11.09 -8.94 -11.45
CA ASN A 39 -12.06 -8.69 -10.38
C ASN A 39 -11.45 -8.67 -8.96
N VAL A 40 -10.20 -8.22 -8.84
CA VAL A 40 -9.55 -8.06 -7.54
C VAL A 40 -9.75 -6.60 -7.09
N PRO A 41 -10.37 -6.35 -5.91
CA PRO A 41 -10.62 -5.00 -5.44
C PRO A 41 -9.29 -4.33 -5.07
N VAL A 42 -9.07 -3.11 -5.55
CA VAL A 42 -7.94 -2.30 -5.11
C VAL A 42 -8.34 -1.54 -3.86
N LEU A 43 -7.67 -1.83 -2.75
CA LEU A 43 -7.98 -1.33 -1.41
C LEU A 43 -7.51 0.12 -1.23
N GLY A 44 -6.45 0.52 -1.93
CA GLY A 44 -5.92 1.86 -1.90
C GLY A 44 -4.49 2.00 -2.43
N PHE A 45 -4.01 3.24 -2.43
CA PHE A 45 -2.64 3.62 -2.75
C PHE A 45 -1.84 3.97 -1.49
N ILE A 46 -0.57 3.63 -1.47
CA ILE A 46 0.43 4.11 -0.52
C ILE A 46 1.52 4.85 -1.30
N GLU A 47 1.86 6.06 -0.86
CA GLU A 47 3.03 6.77 -1.38
C GLU A 47 4.28 6.41 -0.56
N ASN A 48 5.23 5.72 -1.17
CA ASN A 48 6.52 5.44 -0.56
C ASN A 48 7.53 6.52 -0.95
N MET A 49 8.54 6.74 -0.11
CA MET A 49 9.60 7.74 -0.34
C MET A 49 9.03 9.15 -0.64
N SER A 50 7.95 9.53 0.05
CA SER A 50 7.19 10.75 -0.23
C SER A 50 7.95 12.04 0.16
N TYR A 51 8.77 11.96 1.19
CA TYR A 51 9.61 13.05 1.65
C TYR A 51 10.79 12.49 2.46
N PHE A 52 11.77 13.33 2.74
CA PHE A 52 12.90 13.03 3.62
C PHE A 52 12.93 14.06 4.76
N LEU A 53 13.09 13.59 5.99
CA LEU A 53 13.31 14.47 7.15
C LEU A 53 14.80 14.45 7.49
N CYS A 54 15.45 15.60 7.44
CA CYS A 54 16.87 15.70 7.79
C CYS A 54 17.08 15.34 9.26
N PRO A 55 17.88 14.30 9.60
CA PRO A 55 18.08 13.90 10.99
C PRO A 55 18.87 14.92 11.82
N LYS A 56 19.49 15.92 11.16
CA LYS A 56 20.30 16.96 11.82
C LYS A 56 19.53 18.25 12.11
N CYS A 57 18.61 18.64 11.24
CA CYS A 57 17.90 19.92 11.35
C CYS A 57 16.37 19.82 11.22
N SER A 58 15.84 18.61 11.05
CA SER A 58 14.41 18.32 10.89
C SER A 58 13.73 18.95 9.68
N GLU A 59 14.49 19.55 8.77
CA GLU A 59 13.97 20.08 7.50
C GLU A 59 13.36 18.96 6.67
N ARG A 60 12.15 19.21 6.15
CA ARG A 60 11.46 18.30 5.22
C ARG A 60 11.87 18.64 3.79
N THR A 61 12.37 17.64 3.06
CA THR A 61 12.75 17.75 1.66
C THR A 61 11.97 16.77 0.81
N GLU A 62 11.33 17.26 -0.25
CA GLU A 62 10.64 16.45 -1.25
C GLU A 62 11.61 15.98 -2.33
N ILE A 63 12.56 15.11 -1.96
CA ILE A 63 13.67 14.66 -2.85
C ILE A 63 13.16 14.15 -4.21
N PHE A 64 11.98 13.54 -4.20
CA PHE A 64 11.40 12.81 -5.31
C PHE A 64 10.08 13.39 -5.81
N SER A 65 9.73 14.64 -5.45
CA SER A 65 8.37 15.20 -5.47
C SER A 65 7.52 14.68 -4.30
N HIS A 66 6.25 15.06 -4.23
CA HIS A 66 5.30 14.69 -3.17
C HIS A 66 3.84 14.72 -3.67
N GLY A 67 3.02 13.82 -3.13
CA GLY A 67 1.57 13.79 -3.32
C GLY A 67 1.12 13.30 -4.70
N GLY A 68 2.01 12.67 -5.46
CA GLY A 68 1.69 12.09 -6.76
C GLY A 68 0.69 10.94 -6.64
N ALA A 69 0.94 9.98 -5.75
CA ALA A 69 0.04 8.85 -5.52
C ALA A 69 -1.31 9.30 -4.95
N GLN A 70 -1.34 10.30 -4.06
CA GLN A 70 -2.59 10.86 -3.53
C GLN A 70 -3.44 11.50 -4.62
N LYS A 71 -2.84 12.30 -5.51
CA LYS A 71 -3.54 12.90 -6.67
C LYS A 71 -4.09 11.83 -7.60
N TRP A 72 -3.34 10.76 -7.83
CA TRP A 72 -3.77 9.65 -8.67
C TRP A 72 -4.89 8.83 -8.04
N ALA A 73 -4.78 8.51 -6.75
CA ALA A 73 -5.82 7.83 -5.98
C ALA A 73 -7.16 8.59 -6.12
N LYS A 74 -7.13 9.92 -5.91
CA LYS A 74 -8.29 10.79 -6.14
C LYS A 74 -8.83 10.75 -7.57
N LYS A 75 -7.95 10.80 -8.58
CA LYS A 75 -8.37 10.76 -10.00
C LYS A 75 -9.01 9.43 -10.40
N LEU A 76 -8.61 8.34 -9.75
CA LEU A 76 -9.05 6.98 -10.06
C LEU A 76 -10.20 6.50 -9.17
N ASP A 77 -10.69 7.36 -8.27
CA ASP A 77 -11.71 7.04 -7.26
C ASP A 77 -11.30 5.83 -6.38
N VAL A 78 -10.05 5.87 -5.93
CA VAL A 78 -9.45 4.87 -5.04
C VAL A 78 -8.90 5.58 -3.81
N ASP A 79 -8.97 4.93 -2.65
CA ASP A 79 -8.48 5.51 -1.40
C ASP A 79 -6.98 5.75 -1.41
N PHE A 80 -6.57 6.82 -0.74
CA PHE A 80 -5.19 7.05 -0.34
C PHE A 80 -5.02 6.58 1.10
N LEU A 81 -4.19 5.56 1.31
CA LEU A 81 -4.02 4.91 2.61
C LEU A 81 -2.99 5.62 3.48
N GLY A 82 -2.04 6.33 2.88
CA GLY A 82 -1.02 7.09 3.58
C GLY A 82 0.26 7.24 2.78
N GLU A 83 1.23 7.89 3.41
CA GLU A 83 2.57 8.11 2.86
C GLU A 83 3.65 7.77 3.87
N LEU A 84 4.79 7.32 3.36
CA LEU A 84 5.97 6.98 4.15
C LEU A 84 7.18 7.77 3.66
N PRO A 85 8.03 8.25 4.58
CA PRO A 85 9.25 8.95 4.21
C PRO A 85 10.31 8.00 3.65
N LEU A 86 11.27 8.57 2.94
CA LEU A 86 12.59 7.98 2.78
C LEU A 86 13.32 8.13 4.12
N ASP A 87 13.40 7.05 4.89
CA ASP A 87 13.97 7.07 6.23
C ASP A 87 15.02 5.98 6.45
N MET A 88 16.04 6.30 7.23
CA MET A 88 17.16 5.40 7.45
C MET A 88 16.80 4.27 8.44
N ASP A 89 16.10 4.56 9.51
CA ASP A 89 15.77 3.54 10.49
C ASP A 89 14.81 2.50 9.91
N ILE A 90 13.92 2.92 8.99
CA ILE A 90 13.10 2.00 8.18
C ILE A 90 13.97 1.07 7.33
N ARG A 91 14.93 1.59 6.53
CA ARG A 91 15.79 0.75 5.67
C ARG A 91 16.65 -0.20 6.51
N LEU A 92 17.35 0.32 7.52
CA LEU A 92 18.25 -0.49 8.35
C LEU A 92 17.48 -1.57 9.12
N GLY A 93 16.31 -1.25 9.65
CA GLY A 93 15.46 -2.22 10.32
C GLY A 93 15.04 -3.36 9.39
N CYS A 94 14.61 -3.04 8.17
CA CYS A 94 14.27 -4.04 7.15
C CYS A 94 15.47 -4.92 6.77
N ASP A 95 16.64 -4.32 6.51
CA ASP A 95 17.85 -5.07 6.13
C ASP A 95 18.34 -6.01 7.24
N ASN A 96 18.19 -5.60 8.50
CA ASN A 96 18.58 -6.38 9.68
C ASN A 96 17.48 -7.34 10.17
N GLY A 97 16.34 -7.43 9.48
CA GLY A 97 15.23 -8.31 9.87
C GLY A 97 14.48 -7.86 11.14
N THR A 98 14.66 -6.62 11.59
CA THR A 98 13.93 -6.02 12.71
C THR A 98 13.22 -4.74 12.25
N PRO A 99 12.02 -4.84 11.65
CA PRO A 99 11.29 -3.70 11.09
C PRO A 99 11.04 -2.58 12.09
N ILE A 100 10.80 -1.38 11.59
CA ILE A 100 10.61 -0.17 12.42
C ILE A 100 9.48 -0.33 13.46
N THR A 101 8.42 -1.07 13.11
CA THR A 101 7.30 -1.38 14.01
C THR A 101 7.68 -2.24 15.21
N ILE A 102 8.82 -2.94 15.16
CA ILE A 102 9.38 -3.71 16.27
C ILE A 102 10.49 -2.93 16.96
N SER A 103 11.40 -2.31 16.21
CA SER A 103 12.56 -1.60 16.78
C SER A 103 12.21 -0.26 17.44
N ALA A 104 11.14 0.39 16.99
CA ALA A 104 10.65 1.67 17.52
C ALA A 104 9.10 1.70 17.55
N PRO A 105 8.44 0.86 18.37
CA PRO A 105 6.99 0.64 18.30
C PRO A 105 6.15 1.90 18.53
N ASP A 106 6.61 2.82 19.39
CA ASP A 106 5.92 4.07 19.70
C ASP A 106 6.32 5.24 18.79
N GLY A 107 7.23 4.99 17.84
CA GLY A 107 7.77 5.97 16.92
C GLY A 107 6.77 6.45 15.86
N PRO A 108 7.01 7.61 15.25
CA PRO A 108 6.10 8.19 14.25
C PRO A 108 5.90 7.26 13.05
N HIS A 109 6.96 6.62 12.55
CA HIS A 109 6.86 5.69 11.41
C HIS A 109 6.02 4.46 11.74
N SER A 110 6.19 3.90 12.93
CA SER A 110 5.41 2.75 13.40
C SER A 110 3.92 3.08 13.49
N LYS A 111 3.58 4.27 14.00
CA LYS A 111 2.19 4.77 14.00
C LYS A 111 1.62 4.87 12.59
N THR A 112 2.35 5.45 11.64
CA THR A 112 1.91 5.52 10.24
C THR A 112 1.70 4.14 9.61
N PHE A 113 2.61 3.19 9.86
CA PHE A 113 2.41 1.80 9.40
C PHE A 113 1.17 1.16 10.03
N SER A 114 0.94 1.36 11.33
CA SER A 114 -0.24 0.85 12.03
C SER A 114 -1.54 1.44 11.46
N GLU A 115 -1.60 2.75 11.24
CA GLU A 115 -2.76 3.42 10.64
C GLU A 115 -3.08 2.89 9.23
N ILE A 116 -2.04 2.70 8.40
CA ILE A 116 -2.18 2.07 7.08
C ILE A 116 -2.70 0.64 7.22
N ALA A 117 -2.13 -0.15 8.13
CA ALA A 117 -2.52 -1.53 8.37
C ALA A 117 -3.97 -1.65 8.85
N ASP A 118 -4.41 -0.78 9.76
CA ASP A 118 -5.78 -0.74 10.28
C ASP A 118 -6.79 -0.38 9.19
N SER A 119 -6.43 0.58 8.31
CA SER A 119 -7.24 0.93 7.14
C SER A 119 -7.39 -0.25 6.19
N ILE A 120 -6.29 -0.95 5.90
CA ILE A 120 -6.29 -2.17 5.06
C ILE A 120 -7.13 -3.27 5.71
N ALA A 121 -6.93 -3.56 7.00
CA ALA A 121 -7.64 -4.60 7.73
C ALA A 121 -9.16 -4.34 7.73
N SER A 122 -9.57 -3.10 7.99
CA SER A 122 -10.97 -2.67 7.95
C SER A 122 -11.60 -2.90 6.57
N LYS A 123 -10.86 -2.61 5.49
CA LYS A 123 -11.33 -2.82 4.11
C LYS A 123 -11.41 -4.29 3.74
N VAL A 124 -10.41 -5.08 4.13
CA VAL A 124 -10.40 -6.54 3.94
C VAL A 124 -11.59 -7.17 4.65
N GLN A 125 -11.89 -6.75 5.88
CA GLN A 125 -13.03 -7.28 6.63
C GLN A 125 -14.37 -6.96 5.95
N LYS A 126 -14.55 -5.74 5.46
CA LYS A 126 -15.73 -5.35 4.67
C LYS A 126 -15.86 -6.15 3.37
N ASN A 127 -14.76 -6.41 2.68
CA ASN A 127 -14.78 -7.19 1.43
C ASN A 127 -15.04 -8.68 1.70
N ARG A 128 -14.58 -9.21 2.84
CA ARG A 128 -14.85 -10.60 3.24
C ARG A 128 -16.33 -10.84 3.55
N THR A 129 -17.04 -9.84 4.04
CA THR A 129 -18.50 -9.90 4.21
C THR A 129 -19.28 -9.79 2.89
N LEU A 130 -18.68 -9.26 1.83
CA LEU A 130 -19.28 -9.17 0.49
C LEU A 130 -18.99 -10.40 -0.38
N ASN A 131 -17.84 -11.04 -0.16
CA ASN A 131 -17.38 -12.22 -0.89
C ASN A 131 -17.34 -13.44 0.04
N SER A 132 -18.51 -13.94 0.47
CA SER A 132 -18.58 -15.34 0.89
C SER A 132 -18.20 -16.21 -0.31
N PRO A 133 -17.29 -17.20 -0.16
CA PRO A 133 -17.05 -18.14 -1.24
C PRO A 133 -18.38 -18.81 -1.61
N PRO A 134 -18.66 -19.09 -2.91
CA PRO A 134 -19.83 -19.86 -3.27
C PRO A 134 -19.78 -21.16 -2.46
N ILE A 135 -20.89 -21.52 -1.81
CA ILE A 135 -21.06 -22.85 -1.24
C ILE A 135 -20.96 -23.80 -2.44
N ILE A 136 -19.84 -24.51 -2.55
CA ILE A 136 -19.75 -25.64 -3.47
C ILE A 136 -20.55 -26.74 -2.78
N GLU A 137 -21.84 -26.84 -3.11
CA GLU A 137 -22.60 -28.06 -2.86
C GLU A 137 -21.87 -29.17 -3.62
N THR A 138 -21.12 -29.99 -2.89
CA THR A 138 -20.68 -31.27 -3.40
C THR A 138 -21.95 -32.08 -3.61
N LEU A 139 -22.40 -32.14 -4.87
CA LEU A 139 -23.35 -33.14 -5.31
C LEU A 139 -22.68 -34.50 -5.05
N ASP A 140 -23.28 -35.27 -4.16
CA ASP A 140 -22.96 -36.68 -3.90
C ASP A 140 -22.88 -37.50 -5.20
#